data_AF-A0A1T2YZY2-F1
#
_entry.id   AF-A0A1T2YZY2-F1
#
_cell.length_a   1.000
_cell.length_b   1.000
_cell.length_c   1.000
_cell.angle_alpha   90.00
_cell.angle_beta   90.00
_cell.angle_gamma   90.00
#
_symmetry.space_group_name_H-M   'P 1'
#
loop_
_entity.id
_entity.type
_entity.pdbx_description
1 polymer ?
#
loop_
_entity_poly.entity_id
_entity_poly.type
_entity_poly.pdbx_seq_one_letter_code
_entity_poly.pdbx_strand_id
1 'polypeptide(L)'
;MTHKVAGGETGPDILIATMHGKEVVLGPVLAALGFQVLLPIGYDTDALGTFSGDVRRPGTAFDAALEKARRACDATGVARAVSSEGTYRPSQLLFPGARNAELLAFVDRETGFECVEYVTDTPTRFDNGRVPPDINAPEVRALLALIGWPQTKVLVVPHDPGVGVVMPEWVYKGIGDEQALAEAFEVCARHSTDGWVHLETDLRAHMNPSRMISIAQVAERLSARLAKEGYRARVA
;
A
#
# COMPACT_ATOMS: atom_id res chain seq x y z
N MET A 1 -12.26 -16.63 -6.19
CA MET A 1 -13.29 -15.98 -7.03
C MET A 1 -12.83 -14.56 -7.34
N THR A 2 -13.27 -13.94 -8.43
CA THR A 2 -12.89 -12.56 -8.85
C THR A 2 -14.14 -11.75 -9.19
N HIS A 3 -14.08 -10.42 -9.10
CA HIS A 3 -15.15 -9.52 -9.55
C HIS A 3 -14.59 -8.39 -10.42
N LYS A 4 -15.36 -7.95 -11.41
CA LYS A 4 -14.99 -6.86 -12.32
C LYS A 4 -15.13 -5.50 -11.64
N VAL A 5 -14.15 -4.63 -11.87
CA VAL A 5 -14.15 -3.24 -11.36
C VAL A 5 -14.03 -2.17 -12.44
N ALA A 6 -13.47 -2.48 -13.61
CA ALA A 6 -13.37 -1.56 -14.73
C ALA A 6 -13.18 -2.32 -16.07
N GLY A 7 -13.35 -1.63 -17.19
CA GLY A 7 -13.15 -2.18 -18.53
C GLY A 7 -14.37 -2.91 -19.11
N GLY A 8 -14.28 -3.22 -20.42
CA GLY A 8 -15.32 -3.93 -21.17
C GLY A 8 -15.25 -5.45 -20.97
N GLU A 9 -16.36 -6.13 -21.25
CA GLU A 9 -16.51 -7.59 -21.01
C GLU A 9 -15.79 -8.50 -22.00
N THR A 10 -15.16 -7.89 -23.01
CA THR A 10 -14.51 -8.60 -24.13
C THR A 10 -12.99 -8.40 -24.15
N GLY A 11 -12.46 -7.64 -23.19
CA GLY A 11 -11.02 -7.42 -23.02
C GLY A 11 -10.34 -8.60 -22.32
N PRO A 12 -9.02 -8.81 -22.53
CA PRO A 12 -8.27 -9.79 -21.74
C PRO A 12 -8.36 -9.44 -20.25
N ASP A 13 -8.51 -10.46 -19.41
CA ASP A 13 -8.56 -10.26 -17.95
C ASP A 13 -7.20 -9.81 -17.40
N ILE A 14 -7.25 -8.89 -16.43
CA ILE A 14 -6.11 -8.49 -15.61
C ILE A 14 -6.53 -8.33 -14.16
N LEU A 15 -5.71 -8.82 -13.24
CA LEU A 15 -5.92 -8.65 -11.80
C LEU A 15 -5.22 -7.43 -11.24
N ILE A 16 -5.89 -6.75 -10.32
CA ILE A 16 -5.23 -5.87 -9.36
C ILE A 16 -4.91 -6.72 -8.11
N ALA A 17 -3.68 -7.20 -8.03
CA ALA A 17 -3.13 -8.04 -6.98
C ALA A 17 -2.60 -7.21 -5.80
N THR A 18 -3.42 -6.30 -5.30
CA THR A 18 -3.08 -5.45 -4.15
C THR A 18 -4.32 -5.13 -3.33
N MET A 19 -4.15 -4.98 -2.02
CA MET A 19 -5.25 -4.76 -1.08
C MET A 19 -5.73 -3.32 -1.05
N HIS A 20 -7.05 -3.17 -0.85
CA HIS A 20 -7.77 -1.97 -0.42
C HIS A 20 -7.58 -0.71 -1.30
N GLY A 21 -8.63 -0.35 -2.04
CA GLY A 21 -8.92 0.99 -2.54
C GLY A 21 -8.06 1.47 -3.72
N LYS A 22 -7.09 0.67 -4.17
CA LYS A 22 -6.16 1.04 -5.25
C LYS A 22 -6.77 0.87 -6.63
N GLU A 23 -7.83 0.07 -6.76
CA GLU A 23 -8.66 -0.05 -7.95
C GLU A 23 -9.18 1.31 -8.43
N VAL A 24 -9.37 2.27 -7.54
CA VAL A 24 -9.80 3.63 -7.89
C VAL A 24 -8.81 4.33 -8.82
N VAL A 25 -7.50 4.09 -8.66
CA VAL A 25 -6.45 4.69 -9.50
C VAL A 25 -5.89 3.75 -10.56
N LEU A 26 -5.88 2.44 -10.30
CA LEU A 26 -5.36 1.46 -11.25
C LEU A 26 -6.40 1.02 -12.28
N GLY A 27 -7.67 0.91 -11.86
CA GLY A 27 -8.75 0.40 -12.70
C GLY A 27 -8.95 1.18 -14.00
N PRO A 28 -9.13 2.52 -13.95
CA PRO A 28 -9.30 3.33 -15.16
C PRO A 28 -8.12 3.24 -16.12
N VAL A 29 -6.90 3.24 -15.58
CA VAL A 29 -5.66 3.20 -16.37
C VAL A 29 -5.51 1.87 -17.10
N LEU A 30 -5.77 0.75 -16.42
CA LEU A 30 -5.70 -0.58 -17.03
C LEU A 30 -6.85 -0.82 -18.02
N ALA A 31 -8.05 -0.34 -17.70
CA ALA A 31 -9.20 -0.41 -18.61
C ALA A 31 -8.94 0.35 -19.92
N ALA A 32 -8.23 1.49 -19.87
CA ALA A 32 -7.86 2.26 -21.05
C ALA A 32 -6.88 1.50 -21.98
N LEU A 33 -6.12 0.53 -21.45
CA LEU A 33 -5.31 -0.40 -22.24
C LEU A 33 -6.13 -1.54 -22.87
N GLY A 34 -7.45 -1.57 -22.64
CA GLY A 34 -8.36 -2.57 -23.19
C GLY A 34 -8.54 -3.81 -22.32
N PHE A 35 -8.02 -3.82 -21.08
CA PHE A 35 -8.21 -4.95 -20.17
C PHE A 35 -9.60 -4.96 -19.52
N GLN A 36 -10.09 -6.15 -19.21
CA GLN A 36 -11.13 -6.35 -18.22
C GLN A 36 -10.46 -6.41 -16.84
N VAL A 37 -10.69 -5.39 -16.02
CA VAL A 37 -9.98 -5.25 -14.74
C VAL A 37 -10.77 -5.96 -13.64
N LEU A 38 -10.10 -6.90 -12.98
CA LEU A 38 -10.64 -7.76 -11.96
C LEU A 38 -9.98 -7.51 -10.61
N LEU A 39 -10.77 -7.62 -9.55
CA LEU A 39 -10.31 -7.74 -8.17
C LEU A 39 -10.56 -9.16 -7.64
N PRO A 40 -9.62 -9.74 -6.90
CA PRO A 40 -9.83 -11.04 -6.29
C PRO A 40 -10.78 -10.91 -5.07
N ILE A 41 -11.79 -11.77 -4.98
CA ILE A 41 -12.78 -11.84 -3.89
C ILE A 41 -12.23 -12.73 -2.77
N GLY A 42 -12.28 -12.24 -1.53
CA GLY A 42 -11.87 -13.01 -0.35
C GLY A 42 -10.39 -13.36 -0.33
N TYR A 43 -9.59 -12.65 -1.12
CA TYR A 43 -8.17 -12.90 -1.29
C TYR A 43 -7.40 -11.96 -0.38
N ASP A 44 -7.06 -12.47 0.79
CA ASP A 44 -6.13 -11.78 1.66
C ASP A 44 -4.73 -11.87 1.05
N THR A 45 -4.23 -10.80 0.43
CA THR A 45 -2.86 -10.82 -0.08
C THR A 45 -1.83 -10.93 1.05
N ASP A 46 -2.22 -10.70 2.31
CA ASP A 46 -1.36 -10.93 3.48
C ASP A 46 -1.15 -12.44 3.74
N ALA A 47 -2.06 -13.31 3.30
CA ALA A 47 -1.94 -14.76 3.44
C ALA A 47 -0.91 -15.39 2.50
N LEU A 48 -0.51 -14.69 1.43
CA LEU A 48 0.55 -15.12 0.51
C LEU A 48 1.95 -14.77 1.01
N GLY A 49 2.09 -14.35 2.26
CA GLY A 49 3.33 -13.93 2.88
C GLY A 49 3.08 -12.62 3.59
N THR A 50 3.21 -12.63 4.91
CA THR A 50 3.07 -11.46 5.77
C THR A 50 3.81 -10.26 5.18
N PHE A 51 3.04 -9.25 4.76
CA PHE A 51 3.51 -7.91 4.40
C PHE A 51 3.77 -7.05 5.65
N SER A 52 3.64 -7.61 6.86
CA SER A 52 4.24 -7.08 8.09
C SER A 52 5.71 -7.47 8.14
N GLY A 53 6.57 -6.61 8.68
CA GLY A 53 8.04 -6.77 8.70
C GLY A 53 8.60 -7.97 9.48
N ASP A 54 7.82 -9.03 9.72
CA ASP A 54 8.16 -10.16 10.58
C ASP A 54 8.86 -11.31 9.84
N VAL A 55 8.84 -11.33 8.49
CA VAL A 55 9.57 -12.32 7.69
C VAL A 55 10.60 -11.62 6.81
N ARG A 56 11.89 -11.94 7.05
CA ARG A 56 13.03 -11.45 6.26
C ARG A 56 12.84 -11.88 4.79
N ARG A 57 12.49 -10.94 3.91
CA ARG A 57 12.27 -11.24 2.49
C ARG A 57 13.59 -11.63 1.84
N PRO A 58 13.69 -12.79 1.17
CA PRO A 58 14.71 -12.98 0.16
C PRO A 58 14.37 -12.08 -1.05
N GLY A 59 15.32 -11.28 -1.52
CA GLY A 59 15.18 -10.47 -2.73
C GLY A 59 14.90 -8.98 -2.52
N THR A 60 14.69 -8.29 -3.64
CA THR A 60 14.50 -6.84 -3.75
C THR A 60 13.02 -6.44 -3.63
N ALA A 61 12.75 -5.14 -3.51
CA ALA A 61 11.36 -4.63 -3.57
C ALA A 61 10.69 -4.93 -4.92
N PHE A 62 11.48 -5.02 -6.01
CA PHE A 62 11.00 -5.43 -7.33
C PHE A 62 10.63 -6.91 -7.35
N ASP A 63 11.49 -7.77 -6.80
CA ASP A 63 11.23 -9.22 -6.72
C ASP A 63 9.95 -9.50 -5.93
N ALA A 64 9.77 -8.80 -4.81
CA ALA A 64 8.58 -8.95 -3.98
C ALA A 64 7.29 -8.54 -4.72
N ALA A 65 7.32 -7.46 -5.50
CA ALA A 65 6.15 -7.04 -6.27
C ALA A 65 5.85 -8.00 -7.42
N LEU A 66 6.85 -8.41 -8.18
CA LEU A 66 6.69 -9.40 -9.26
C LEU A 66 6.15 -10.72 -8.72
N GLU A 67 6.73 -11.22 -7.63
CA GLU A 67 6.28 -12.45 -6.99
C GLU A 67 4.83 -12.35 -6.49
N LYS A 68 4.43 -11.19 -5.94
CA LYS A 68 3.04 -10.93 -5.56
C LYS A 68 2.09 -11.04 -6.75
N ALA A 69 2.45 -10.46 -7.90
CA ALA A 69 1.66 -10.54 -9.12
C ALA A 69 1.58 -11.98 -9.65
N ARG A 70 2.69 -12.71 -9.70
CA ARG A 70 2.73 -14.13 -10.11
C ARG A 70 1.82 -15.00 -9.24
N ARG A 71 1.93 -14.88 -7.91
CA ARG A 71 1.10 -15.65 -6.97
C ARG A 71 -0.39 -15.37 -7.16
N ALA A 72 -0.76 -14.12 -7.44
CA ALA A 72 -2.15 -13.77 -7.74
C ALA A 72 -2.62 -14.43 -9.04
N CYS A 73 -1.80 -14.45 -10.10
CA CYS A 73 -2.12 -15.21 -11.31
C CYS A 73 -2.30 -16.70 -11.00
N ASP A 74 -1.37 -17.31 -10.26
CA ASP A 74 -1.40 -18.75 -9.93
C ASP A 74 -2.63 -19.14 -9.10
N ALA A 75 -3.01 -18.32 -8.12
CA ALA A 75 -4.13 -18.63 -7.24
C ALA A 75 -5.51 -18.42 -7.88
N THR A 76 -5.59 -17.61 -8.94
CA THR A 76 -6.86 -17.23 -9.58
C THR A 76 -7.06 -17.84 -10.96
N GLY A 77 -5.98 -18.26 -11.62
CA GLY A 77 -5.97 -18.69 -13.02
C GLY A 77 -5.99 -17.55 -14.04
N VAL A 78 -6.00 -16.28 -13.61
CA VAL A 78 -5.92 -15.13 -14.54
C VAL A 78 -4.48 -14.96 -15.00
N ALA A 79 -4.26 -14.82 -16.31
CA ALA A 79 -2.92 -14.77 -16.88
C ALA A 79 -2.12 -13.51 -16.49
N ARG A 80 -2.81 -12.40 -16.20
CA ARG A 80 -2.17 -11.08 -16.02
C ARG A 80 -2.49 -10.50 -14.65
N ALA A 81 -1.50 -9.88 -14.03
CA ALA A 81 -1.69 -9.18 -12.76
C ALA A 81 -0.79 -7.95 -12.64
N VAL A 82 -1.33 -6.93 -11.98
CA VAL A 82 -0.59 -5.78 -11.46
C VAL A 82 -0.56 -5.83 -9.95
N SER A 83 0.61 -5.73 -9.35
CA SER A 83 0.77 -5.59 -7.90
C SER A 83 1.38 -4.23 -7.56
N SER A 84 1.15 -3.76 -6.33
CA SER A 84 1.77 -2.53 -5.82
C SER A 84 2.63 -2.80 -4.60
N GLU A 85 3.73 -2.05 -4.48
CA GLU A 85 4.57 -1.97 -3.29
C GLU A 85 4.98 -0.54 -2.99
N GLY A 86 5.24 -0.25 -1.71
CA GLY A 86 5.83 1.01 -1.29
C GLY A 86 6.84 0.79 -0.17
N THR A 87 7.89 1.60 -0.15
CA THR A 87 8.95 1.54 0.87
C THR A 87 9.34 2.94 1.34
N TYR A 88 9.53 3.07 2.66
CA TYR A 88 9.91 4.32 3.34
C TYR A 88 11.30 4.23 3.99
N ARG A 89 11.98 3.10 3.74
CA ARG A 89 13.40 2.89 3.98
C ARG A 89 13.96 2.14 2.77
N PRO A 90 13.95 2.78 1.58
CA PRO A 90 14.29 2.10 0.35
C PRO A 90 15.72 1.58 0.39
N SER A 91 15.92 0.40 -0.20
CA SER A 91 17.26 -0.13 -0.43
C SER A 91 18.06 0.86 -1.26
N GLN A 92 19.20 1.30 -0.73
CA GLN A 92 20.10 2.25 -1.43
C GLN A 92 20.75 1.62 -2.67
N LEU A 93 20.73 0.28 -2.79
CA LEU A 93 21.16 -0.40 -4.01
C LEU A 93 20.15 -0.22 -5.14
N LEU A 94 18.84 -0.21 -4.83
CA LEU A 94 17.77 -0.08 -5.82
C LEU A 94 17.39 1.36 -6.08
N PHE A 95 17.38 2.19 -5.03
CA PHE A 95 16.96 3.58 -5.07
C PHE A 95 17.99 4.46 -4.36
N PRO A 96 19.18 4.69 -4.96
CA PRO A 96 20.22 5.51 -4.35
C PRO A 96 19.71 6.91 -4.00
N GLY A 97 19.83 7.30 -2.73
CA GLY A 97 19.44 8.63 -2.25
C GLY A 97 17.94 8.86 -2.07
N ALA A 98 17.09 7.91 -2.45
CA ALA A 98 15.64 8.05 -2.30
C ALA A 98 15.24 7.97 -0.82
N ARG A 99 14.26 8.78 -0.42
CA ARG A 99 13.66 8.74 0.93
C ARG A 99 12.49 7.75 1.02
N ASN A 100 11.78 7.61 -0.08
CA ASN A 100 10.69 6.65 -0.24
C ASN A 100 10.57 6.26 -1.72
N ALA A 101 9.86 5.17 -1.99
CA ALA A 101 9.50 4.76 -3.34
C ALA A 101 8.12 4.10 -3.36
N GLU A 102 7.37 4.35 -4.43
CA GLU A 102 6.16 3.62 -4.78
C GLU A 102 6.40 2.92 -6.11
N LEU A 103 5.96 1.68 -6.23
CA LEU A 103 6.19 0.87 -7.42
C LEU A 103 5.00 -0.02 -7.76
N LEU A 104 4.87 -0.32 -9.05
CA LEU A 104 3.92 -1.27 -9.60
C LEU A 104 4.68 -2.30 -10.42
N ALA A 105 4.34 -3.57 -10.25
CA ALA A 105 4.82 -4.65 -11.08
C ALA A 105 3.69 -5.17 -11.95
N PHE A 106 3.98 -5.51 -13.21
CA PHE A 106 3.09 -6.20 -14.12
C PHE A 106 3.69 -7.55 -14.50
N VAL A 107 2.85 -8.57 -14.56
CA VAL A 107 3.18 -9.92 -15.02
C VAL A 107 2.14 -10.36 -16.03
N ASP A 108 2.59 -10.89 -17.16
CA ASP A 108 1.78 -11.65 -18.11
C ASP A 108 2.35 -13.07 -18.24
N ARG A 109 1.58 -14.05 -17.76
CA ARG A 109 1.95 -15.47 -17.74
C ARG A 109 1.79 -16.15 -19.10
N GLU A 110 1.03 -15.59 -20.03
CA GLU A 110 0.89 -16.12 -21.39
C GLU A 110 2.10 -15.77 -22.25
N THR A 111 2.62 -14.54 -22.11
CA THR A 111 3.76 -14.06 -22.92
C THR A 111 5.09 -14.21 -22.20
N GLY A 112 5.08 -14.41 -20.87
CA GLY A 112 6.27 -14.38 -20.03
C GLY A 112 6.83 -12.98 -19.81
N PHE A 113 6.12 -11.93 -20.25
CA PHE A 113 6.56 -10.56 -20.09
C PHE A 113 6.31 -10.06 -18.66
N GLU A 114 7.32 -9.40 -18.10
CA GLU A 114 7.26 -8.81 -16.78
C GLU A 114 7.94 -7.45 -16.77
N CYS A 115 7.36 -6.50 -16.03
CA CYS A 115 8.00 -5.21 -15.83
C CYS A 115 7.67 -4.61 -14.47
N VAL A 116 8.54 -3.69 -14.05
CA VAL A 116 8.34 -2.88 -12.85
C VAL A 116 8.54 -1.42 -13.24
N GLU A 117 7.60 -0.59 -12.79
CA GLU A 117 7.70 0.87 -12.84
C GLU A 117 7.63 1.43 -11.42
N TYR A 118 8.28 2.58 -11.20
CA TYR A 118 8.34 3.20 -9.89
C TYR A 118 8.50 4.71 -9.97
N VAL A 119 8.22 5.36 -8.84
CA VAL A 119 8.56 6.75 -8.53
C VAL A 119 9.27 6.78 -7.18
N THR A 120 10.25 7.67 -7.03
CA THR A 120 10.93 7.91 -5.76
C THR A 120 10.63 9.30 -5.24
N ASP A 121 10.93 9.55 -3.97
CA ASP A 121 10.84 10.86 -3.33
C ASP A 121 9.45 11.49 -3.48
N THR A 122 8.45 10.62 -3.34
CA THR A 122 7.04 10.98 -3.29
C THR A 122 6.78 11.96 -2.16
N PRO A 123 5.74 12.81 -2.29
CA PRO A 123 5.35 13.74 -1.23
C PRO A 123 4.83 13.03 0.03
N THR A 124 4.65 11.70 0.00
CA THR A 124 4.25 10.92 1.17
C THR A 124 5.24 11.09 2.31
N ARG A 125 4.73 11.71 3.37
CA ARG A 125 5.46 11.87 4.62
C ARG A 125 5.25 10.64 5.50
N PHE A 126 6.29 10.32 6.24
CA PHE A 126 6.24 9.29 7.27
C PHE A 126 6.70 9.94 8.56
N ASP A 127 5.73 10.52 9.28
CA ASP A 127 5.94 11.15 10.57
C ASP A 127 5.42 10.23 11.68
N ASN A 128 6.15 10.17 12.77
CA ASN A 128 5.83 9.40 13.96
C ASN A 128 6.38 10.09 15.21
N GLY A 129 5.85 9.71 16.37
CA GLY A 129 6.36 10.18 17.64
C GLY A 129 5.76 9.45 18.83
N ARG A 130 6.53 9.40 19.90
CA ARG A 130 6.07 8.98 21.22
C ARG A 130 5.42 10.18 21.91
N VAL A 131 4.15 10.07 22.27
CA VAL A 131 3.31 11.19 22.73
C VAL A 131 2.45 10.81 23.95
N PRO A 132 1.99 11.78 24.76
CA PRO A 132 0.98 11.52 25.78
C PRO A 132 -0.38 11.15 25.15
N PRO A 133 -1.24 10.39 25.85
CA PRO A 133 -2.56 9.98 25.37
C PRO A 133 -3.60 11.11 25.52
N ASP A 134 -3.27 12.31 25.05
CA ASP A 134 -4.15 13.48 25.06
C ASP A 134 -4.08 14.20 23.71
N ILE A 135 -5.20 14.16 22.97
CA ILE A 135 -5.33 14.84 21.67
C ILE A 135 -5.08 16.35 21.76
N ASN A 136 -5.28 16.95 22.95
CA ASN A 136 -5.09 18.38 23.15
C ASN A 136 -3.64 18.76 23.47
N ALA A 137 -2.78 17.81 23.80
CA ALA A 137 -1.39 18.07 24.10
C ALA A 137 -0.69 18.76 22.91
N PRO A 138 0.13 19.80 23.14
CA PRO A 138 0.79 20.55 22.06
C PRO A 138 1.60 19.66 21.11
N GLU A 139 2.32 18.68 21.63
CA GLU A 139 3.12 17.73 20.85
C GLU A 139 2.26 16.81 19.97
N VAL A 140 1.08 16.40 20.46
CA VAL A 140 0.13 15.58 19.69
C VAL A 140 -0.46 16.40 18.56
N ARG A 141 -0.93 17.62 18.86
CA ARG A 141 -1.49 18.52 17.85
C ARG A 141 -0.46 18.87 16.77
N ALA A 142 0.79 19.11 17.14
CA ALA A 142 1.88 19.37 16.20
C ALA A 142 2.14 18.18 15.27
N LEU A 143 2.18 16.96 15.83
CA LEU A 143 2.38 15.74 15.04
C LEU A 143 1.20 15.46 14.10
N LEU A 144 -0.04 15.57 14.58
CA LEU A 144 -1.24 15.40 13.75
C LEU A 144 -1.28 16.40 12.59
N ALA A 145 -0.91 17.66 12.83
CA ALA A 145 -0.81 18.68 11.79
C ALA A 145 0.28 18.36 10.76
N LEU A 146 1.44 17.86 11.21
CA LEU A 146 2.54 17.46 10.32
C LEU A 146 2.13 16.28 9.41
N ILE A 147 1.38 15.32 9.95
CA ILE A 147 0.84 14.16 9.22
C ILE A 147 -0.23 14.59 8.19
N GLY A 148 -0.93 15.70 8.43
CA GLY A 148 -2.10 16.10 7.64
C GLY A 148 -3.37 15.33 8.03
N TRP A 149 -3.50 15.00 9.32
CA TRP A 149 -4.71 14.42 9.89
C TRP A 149 -5.86 15.46 9.91
N PRO A 150 -7.13 15.08 9.66
CA PRO A 150 -7.67 13.72 9.48
C PRO A 150 -7.71 13.20 8.04
N GLN A 151 -7.22 13.95 7.05
CA GLN A 151 -7.22 13.51 5.65
C GLN A 151 -6.29 12.31 5.46
N THR A 152 -5.09 12.38 6.03
CA THR A 152 -4.22 11.22 6.26
C THR A 152 -4.59 10.59 7.60
N LYS A 153 -4.85 9.29 7.62
CA LYS A 153 -5.17 8.60 8.87
C LYS A 153 -3.91 8.32 9.67
N VAL A 154 -4.11 8.10 10.96
CA VAL A 154 -3.04 7.70 11.88
C VAL A 154 -3.25 6.28 12.36
N LEU A 155 -2.18 5.72 12.89
CA LEU A 155 -2.21 4.51 13.69
C LEU A 155 -1.59 4.78 15.06
N VAL A 156 -2.05 4.03 16.05
CA VAL A 156 -1.60 4.13 17.43
C VAL A 156 -1.26 2.74 17.92
N VAL A 157 -0.11 2.62 18.58
CA VAL A 157 0.32 1.42 19.30
C VAL A 157 0.81 1.77 20.70
N PRO A 158 0.74 0.84 21.66
CA PRO A 158 1.49 0.95 22.90
C PRO A 158 2.96 1.15 22.60
N HIS A 159 3.61 1.99 23.39
CA HIS A 159 5.05 2.22 23.25
C HIS A 159 5.75 1.88 24.55
N ASP A 160 6.17 0.63 24.67
CA ASP A 160 6.96 0.17 25.80
C ASP A 160 8.46 0.29 25.48
N PRO A 161 9.23 1.14 26.20
CA PRO A 161 10.68 1.21 26.02
C PRO A 161 11.42 -0.09 26.39
N GLY A 162 10.77 -1.06 27.05
CA GLY A 162 11.31 -2.35 27.47
C GLY A 162 10.83 -3.58 26.69
N VAL A 163 9.82 -3.46 25.81
CA VAL A 163 9.25 -4.60 25.06
C VAL A 163 9.25 -4.27 23.56
N GLY A 164 9.99 -5.05 22.78
CA GLY A 164 10.14 -4.81 21.33
C GLY A 164 8.99 -5.33 20.45
N VAL A 165 7.98 -6.00 21.02
CA VAL A 165 6.89 -6.62 20.24
C VAL A 165 5.53 -6.15 20.78
N VAL A 166 4.77 -5.46 19.93
CA VAL A 166 3.39 -5.07 20.19
C VAL A 166 2.46 -6.18 19.73
N MET A 167 1.48 -6.55 20.55
CA MET A 167 0.47 -7.55 20.15
C MET A 167 -0.48 -6.98 19.08
N PRO A 168 -0.91 -7.75 18.06
CA PRO A 168 -1.74 -7.25 16.96
C PRO A 168 -3.03 -6.55 17.40
N GLU A 169 -3.66 -7.01 18.48
CA GLU A 169 -4.86 -6.43 19.07
C GLU A 169 -4.65 -5.04 19.68
N TRP A 170 -3.39 -4.63 19.89
CA TRP A 170 -3.05 -3.30 20.37
C TRP A 170 -2.63 -2.36 19.25
N VAL A 171 -2.83 -2.75 17.99
CA VAL A 171 -2.50 -1.91 16.83
C VAL A 171 -3.76 -1.31 16.24
N TYR A 172 -4.05 -0.07 16.62
CA TYR A 172 -5.20 0.68 16.12
C TYR A 172 -4.80 1.41 14.84
N LYS A 173 -5.48 1.14 13.72
CA LYS A 173 -5.10 1.65 12.40
C LYS A 173 -6.27 2.38 11.74
N GLY A 174 -5.99 3.37 10.91
CA GLY A 174 -7.00 4.02 10.06
C GLY A 174 -7.84 5.05 10.80
N ILE A 175 -7.30 5.58 11.91
CA ILE A 175 -7.99 6.51 12.80
C ILE A 175 -8.10 7.87 12.11
N GLY A 176 -9.34 8.36 11.97
CA GLY A 176 -9.67 9.54 11.18
C GLY A 176 -10.57 10.55 11.86
N ASP A 177 -10.89 10.35 13.13
CA ASP A 177 -11.78 11.18 13.92
C ASP A 177 -11.30 11.21 15.38
N GLU A 178 -11.73 12.23 16.12
CA GLU A 178 -11.24 12.48 17.48
C GLU A 178 -11.67 11.39 18.47
N GLN A 179 -12.86 10.83 18.30
CA GLN A 179 -13.39 9.81 19.21
C GLN A 179 -12.56 8.53 19.11
N ALA A 180 -12.37 8.01 17.89
CA ALA A 180 -11.55 6.82 17.67
C ALA A 180 -10.10 7.03 18.12
N LEU A 181 -9.56 8.25 18.00
CA LEU A 181 -8.21 8.57 18.47
C LEU A 181 -8.13 8.55 20.01
N ALA A 182 -9.12 9.12 20.69
CA ALA A 182 -9.20 9.10 22.15
C ALA A 182 -9.32 7.66 22.69
N GLU A 183 -10.17 6.84 22.07
CA GLU A 183 -10.33 5.42 22.42
C GLU A 183 -9.02 4.65 22.23
N ALA A 184 -8.33 4.84 21.10
CA ALA A 184 -7.04 4.21 20.84
C ALA A 184 -5.97 4.65 21.85
N PHE A 185 -5.89 5.95 22.16
CA PHE A 185 -5.00 6.49 23.19
C PHE A 185 -5.24 5.85 24.55
N GLU A 186 -6.50 5.75 24.99
CA GLU A 186 -6.87 5.17 26.28
C GLU A 186 -6.42 3.71 26.37
N VAL A 187 -6.68 2.90 25.33
CA VAL A 187 -6.31 1.48 25.34
C VAL A 187 -4.79 1.33 25.26
N CYS A 188 -4.12 2.00 24.33
CA CYS A 188 -2.68 1.85 24.16
C CYS A 188 -1.89 2.35 25.38
N ALA A 189 -2.36 3.40 26.06
CA ALA A 189 -1.74 3.90 27.29
C ALA A 189 -1.80 2.87 28.42
N ARG A 190 -2.92 2.16 28.59
CA ARG A 190 -3.05 1.08 29.61
C ARG A 190 -2.07 -0.06 29.39
N HIS A 191 -1.67 -0.29 28.14
CA HIS A 191 -0.73 -1.33 27.75
C HIS A 191 0.72 -0.84 27.64
N SER A 192 0.99 0.43 27.98
CA SER A 192 2.34 1.01 27.99
C SER A 192 2.81 1.23 29.43
N THR A 193 4.05 0.86 29.75
CA THR A 193 4.57 0.89 31.14
C THR A 193 4.58 2.29 31.78
N ASP A 194 4.63 3.33 30.97
CA ASP A 194 4.68 4.73 31.40
C ASP A 194 3.45 5.55 30.92
N GLY A 195 2.47 4.88 30.30
CA GLY A 195 1.26 5.50 29.79
C GLY A 195 1.41 6.30 28.49
N TRP A 196 2.59 6.37 27.88
CA TRP A 196 2.78 7.04 26.59
C TRP A 196 2.54 6.09 25.42
N VAL A 197 2.18 6.64 24.28
CA VAL A 197 1.84 5.87 23.08
C VAL A 197 2.70 6.27 21.90
N HIS A 198 2.83 5.39 20.92
CA HIS A 198 3.42 5.72 19.62
C HIS A 198 2.30 6.08 18.66
N LEU A 199 2.35 7.31 18.16
CA LEU A 199 1.46 7.83 17.14
C LEU A 199 2.25 7.91 15.83
N GLU A 200 1.73 7.32 14.76
CA GLU A 200 2.37 7.44 13.45
C GLU A 200 1.39 7.56 12.29
N THR A 201 1.93 8.01 11.16
CA THR A 201 1.23 8.06 9.89
C THR A 201 0.75 6.67 9.49
N ASP A 202 -0.54 6.49 9.20
CA ASP A 202 -1.04 5.26 8.59
C ASP A 202 -0.57 5.20 7.13
N LEU A 203 0.44 4.36 6.90
CA LEU A 203 1.02 4.22 5.59
C LEU A 203 0.15 3.40 4.64
N ARG A 204 -0.98 2.81 5.02
CA ARG A 204 -1.82 2.06 4.06
C ARG A 204 -2.36 3.03 3.00
N ALA A 205 -2.24 2.69 1.72
CA ALA A 205 -2.54 3.65 0.63
C ALA A 205 -3.96 4.27 0.71
N HIS A 206 -4.98 3.47 0.99
CA HIS A 206 -6.37 3.95 1.15
C HIS A 206 -6.58 4.87 2.37
N MET A 207 -5.61 4.91 3.29
CA MET A 207 -5.57 5.79 4.46
C MET A 207 -4.70 7.03 4.24
N ASN A 208 -4.00 7.12 3.09
CA ASN A 208 -3.02 8.15 2.80
C ASN A 208 -3.19 8.70 1.37
N PRO A 209 -3.88 9.84 1.19
CA PRO A 209 -4.14 10.41 -0.13
C PRO A 209 -2.88 10.68 -0.96
N SER A 210 -1.78 11.09 -0.32
CA SER A 210 -0.51 11.35 -1.02
C SER A 210 0.05 10.06 -1.66
N ARG A 211 -0.09 8.92 -0.98
CA ARG A 211 0.29 7.62 -1.55
C ARG A 211 -0.57 7.27 -2.75
N MET A 212 -1.89 7.48 -2.67
CA MET A 212 -2.79 7.20 -3.79
C MET A 212 -2.43 8.01 -5.03
N ILE A 213 -2.03 9.28 -4.84
CA ILE A 213 -1.52 10.12 -5.93
C ILE A 213 -0.23 9.54 -6.52
N SER A 214 0.71 9.10 -5.69
CA SER A 214 1.95 8.49 -6.17
C SER A 214 1.73 7.16 -6.88
N ILE A 215 0.82 6.31 -6.40
CA ILE A 215 0.43 5.07 -7.08
C ILE A 215 -0.18 5.39 -8.45
N ALA A 216 -1.04 6.41 -8.56
CA ALA A 216 -1.58 6.87 -9.83
C ALA A 216 -0.48 7.31 -10.81
N GLN A 217 0.54 8.04 -10.32
CA GLN A 217 1.70 8.43 -11.14
C GLN A 217 2.47 7.22 -11.68
N VAL A 218 2.67 6.18 -10.85
CA VAL A 218 3.31 4.94 -11.32
C VAL A 218 2.41 4.21 -12.32
N ALA A 219 1.09 4.23 -12.12
CA ALA A 219 0.13 3.61 -13.03
C ALA A 219 0.23 4.19 -14.44
N GLU A 220 0.35 5.52 -14.56
CA GLU A 220 0.56 6.18 -15.85
C GLU A 220 1.88 5.76 -16.52
N ARG A 221 2.97 5.65 -15.75
CA ARG A 221 4.26 5.15 -16.27
C ARG A 221 4.17 3.71 -16.75
N LEU A 222 3.53 2.86 -15.95
CA LEU A 222 3.29 1.46 -16.27
C LEU A 222 2.47 1.35 -17.55
N SER A 223 1.38 2.10 -17.65
CA SER A 223 0.52 2.14 -18.83
C SER A 223 1.28 2.53 -20.10
N ALA A 224 2.07 3.59 -20.03
CA ALA A 224 2.90 4.03 -21.15
C ALA A 224 3.92 2.97 -21.57
N ARG A 225 4.49 2.22 -20.61
CA ARG A 225 5.40 1.10 -20.92
C ARG A 225 4.66 -0.07 -21.56
N LEU A 226 3.55 -0.52 -20.97
CA LEU A 226 2.74 -1.61 -21.50
C LEU A 226 2.24 -1.32 -22.92
N ALA A 227 1.85 -0.07 -23.20
CA ALA A 227 1.50 0.34 -24.54
C ALA A 227 2.66 0.17 -25.54
N LYS A 228 3.92 0.44 -25.16
CA LYS A 228 5.08 0.22 -26.05
C LYS A 228 5.32 -1.26 -26.34
N GLU A 229 4.96 -2.13 -25.40
CA GLU A 229 5.06 -3.59 -25.50
C GLU A 229 3.85 -4.23 -26.20
N GLY A 230 2.92 -3.42 -26.73
CA GLY A 230 1.79 -3.90 -27.53
C GLY A 230 0.50 -4.15 -26.76
N TYR A 231 0.48 -3.94 -25.44
CA TYR A 231 -0.75 -3.98 -24.65
C TYR A 231 -1.53 -2.68 -24.88
N ARG A 232 -2.49 -2.69 -25.81
CA ARG A 232 -3.34 -1.54 -26.12
C ARG A 232 -4.76 -2.01 -26.43
N ALA A 233 -5.72 -1.12 -26.24
CA ALA A 233 -7.08 -1.34 -26.70
C ALA A 233 -7.05 -1.57 -28.22
N ARG A 234 -7.64 -2.67 -28.68
CA ARG A 234 -7.85 -2.88 -30.11
C ARG A 234 -8.90 -1.87 -30.55
N VAL A 235 -8.54 -1.00 -31.49
CA VAL A 235 -9.53 -0.13 -32.15
C VAL A 235 -10.46 -1.06 -32.92
N ALA A 236 -11.74 -1.06 -32.55
CA ALA A 236 -12.79 -1.73 -33.30
C ALA A 236 -13.01 -1.05 -34.65
#